data_AF-A0A0C6G2H9-F1
#
_entry.id   AF-A0A0C6G2H9-F1
#
_cell.length_a   1.000
_cell.length_b   1.000
_cell.length_c   1.000
_cell.angle_alpha   90.00
_cell.angle_beta   90.00
_cell.angle_gamma   90.00
#
_symmetry.space_group_name_H-M   'P 1'
#
loop_
_entity.id
_entity.type
_entity.pdbx_description
1 polymer ?
#
loop_
_entity_poly.entity_id
_entity_poly.type
_entity_poly.pdbx_seq_one_letter_code
_entity_poly.pdbx_strand_id
1 'polypeptide(L)'
;MKRLDDLPRHLRSKIRLEPADAPETEACWIWTGSAQKPRRRLRPYAPIENENPRVRPRHFAGSFVNDRETPMVRDPSLGYAVAAHRVTYAAATDRTTASLPRLSRCSCDRCVSPHHVHELDEVSPRSRGRTRGGIVAPEPEVNGAPVPSAKTWDLLTAEDGPMIEVGVDAACAEVGLPPGSITPAMWDRFVKWSLARDGAG
;
A
#
# COMPACT_ATOMS: atom_id res chain seq x y z
N MET A 1 11.02 -19.57 26.33
CA MET A 1 9.80 -18.88 25.84
C MET A 1 8.67 -19.27 26.77
N LYS A 2 7.85 -18.32 27.24
CA LYS A 2 6.77 -18.58 28.20
C LYS A 2 5.63 -19.41 27.59
N ARG A 3 4.89 -20.14 28.44
CA ARG A 3 3.69 -20.91 28.05
C ARG A 3 2.48 -20.00 27.86
N LEU A 4 1.40 -20.53 27.29
CA LEU A 4 0.16 -19.77 27.10
C LEU A 4 -0.42 -19.25 28.44
N ASP A 5 -0.35 -20.07 29.49
CA ASP A 5 -0.88 -19.72 30.81
C ASP A 5 -0.08 -18.63 31.55
N ASP A 6 1.19 -18.44 31.17
CA ASP A 6 2.05 -17.40 31.72
C ASP A 6 1.78 -16.02 31.08
N LEU A 7 0.96 -15.96 30.03
CA LEU A 7 0.62 -14.70 29.38
C LEU A 7 -0.36 -13.87 30.21
N PRO A 8 -0.32 -12.53 30.06
CA PRO A 8 -1.34 -11.65 30.62
C PRO A 8 -2.76 -12.10 30.26
N ARG A 9 -3.66 -12.10 31.25
CA ARG A 9 -5.05 -12.58 31.11
C ARG A 9 -5.79 -12.00 29.90
N HIS A 10 -5.55 -10.73 29.58
CA HIS A 10 -6.21 -10.06 28.47
C HIS A 10 -5.79 -10.61 27.09
N LEU A 11 -4.57 -11.16 26.96
CA LEU A 11 -4.14 -11.88 25.75
C LEU A 11 -4.66 -13.31 25.77
N ARG A 12 -4.45 -14.02 26.88
CA ARG A 12 -4.84 -15.43 27.03
C ARG A 12 -6.33 -15.67 26.75
N SER A 13 -7.21 -14.79 27.24
CA SER A 13 -8.66 -14.88 26.99
C SER A 13 -9.08 -14.72 25.51
N LYS A 14 -8.16 -14.30 24.65
CA LYS A 14 -8.37 -14.11 23.20
C LYS A 14 -7.62 -15.15 22.36
N ILE A 15 -7.07 -16.19 22.98
CA ILE A 15 -6.31 -17.23 22.29
C ILE A 15 -7.00 -18.59 22.49
N ARG A 16 -7.13 -19.35 21.41
CA ARG A 16 -7.51 -20.77 21.43
C ARG A 16 -6.39 -21.61 20.81
N LEU A 17 -6.17 -22.81 21.32
CA LEU A 17 -5.21 -23.74 20.72
C LEU A 17 -5.88 -24.54 19.61
N GLU A 18 -5.24 -24.60 18.45
CA GLU A 18 -5.67 -25.44 17.33
C GLU A 18 -4.47 -26.22 16.73
N PRO A 19 -4.54 -27.56 16.69
CA PRO A 19 -5.57 -28.41 17.31
C PRO A 19 -5.48 -28.38 18.85
N ALA A 20 -6.61 -28.58 19.54
CA ALA A 20 -6.71 -28.42 20.99
C ALA A 20 -5.86 -29.42 21.79
N ASP A 21 -5.64 -30.61 21.24
CA ASP A 21 -4.93 -31.72 21.90
C ASP A 21 -3.43 -31.78 21.55
N ALA A 22 -2.94 -30.86 20.71
CA ALA A 22 -1.51 -30.80 20.39
C ALA A 22 -0.70 -30.11 21.49
N PRO A 23 0.61 -30.44 21.62
CA PRO A 23 1.53 -29.67 22.45
C PRO A 23 1.49 -28.18 22.11
N GLU A 24 1.57 -27.30 23.11
CA GLU A 24 1.50 -25.84 22.93
C GLU A 24 2.53 -25.30 21.92
N THR A 25 3.68 -25.97 21.79
CA THR A 25 4.77 -25.62 20.87
C THR A 25 4.48 -25.94 19.41
N GLU A 26 3.55 -26.87 19.17
CA GLU A 26 3.15 -27.34 17.84
C GLU A 26 1.76 -26.82 17.44
N ALA A 27 0.93 -26.45 18.42
CA ALA A 27 -0.39 -25.90 18.20
C ALA A 27 -0.34 -24.44 17.73
N CYS A 28 -1.19 -24.09 16.77
CA CYS A 28 -1.45 -22.69 16.46
C CYS A 28 -2.24 -22.05 17.60
N TRP A 29 -1.78 -20.90 18.06
CA TRP A 29 -2.50 -20.06 19.02
C TRP A 29 -3.39 -19.13 18.23
N ILE A 30 -4.65 -19.51 18.02
CA ILE A 30 -5.61 -18.80 17.20
C ILE A 30 -6.19 -17.61 17.95
N TRP A 31 -5.92 -16.41 17.43
CA TRP A 31 -6.50 -15.19 17.95
C TRP A 31 -8.00 -15.12 17.66
N THR A 32 -8.83 -14.92 18.67
CA THR A 32 -10.29 -14.79 18.56
C THR A 32 -10.79 -13.35 18.65
N GLY A 33 -9.89 -12.40 18.89
CA GLY A 33 -10.21 -10.96 18.93
C GLY A 33 -10.37 -10.32 17.54
N SER A 34 -10.25 -8.99 17.50
CA SER A 34 -10.32 -8.24 16.26
C SER A 34 -9.13 -8.54 15.34
N ALA A 35 -9.38 -8.42 14.04
CA ALA A 35 -8.36 -8.60 13.01
C ALA A 35 -8.58 -7.57 11.89
N GLN A 36 -7.47 -7.14 11.31
CA GLN A 36 -7.47 -6.36 10.09
C GLN A 36 -7.77 -7.30 8.92
N LYS A 37 -8.86 -7.00 8.21
CA LYS A 37 -9.29 -7.76 7.02
C LYS A 37 -8.18 -7.82 5.97
N PRO A 38 -8.09 -8.93 5.22
CA PRO A 38 -7.15 -9.05 4.11
C PRO A 38 -7.42 -7.96 3.08
N ARG A 39 -6.36 -7.49 2.42
CA ARG A 39 -6.44 -6.43 1.40
C ARG A 39 -5.61 -6.83 0.21
N ARG A 40 -6.14 -6.63 -0.99
CA ARG A 40 -5.37 -6.77 -2.22
C ARG A 40 -4.69 -5.43 -2.52
N ARG A 41 -3.38 -5.44 -2.75
CA ARG A 41 -2.60 -4.26 -3.12
C ARG A 41 -1.81 -4.54 -4.38
N LEU A 42 -1.65 -3.53 -5.22
CA LEU A 42 -0.69 -3.57 -6.33
C LEU A 42 0.71 -3.30 -5.76
N ARG A 43 1.64 -4.23 -5.98
CA ARG A 43 3.06 -4.05 -5.70
C ARG A 43 3.78 -3.84 -7.04
N PRO A 44 4.28 -2.63 -7.33
CA PRO A 44 5.09 -2.42 -8.52
C PRO A 44 6.37 -3.28 -8.42
N TYR A 45 6.85 -3.80 -9.56
CA TYR A 45 8.18 -4.40 -9.59
C TYR A 45 9.22 -3.34 -9.22
N ALA A 46 10.31 -3.77 -8.59
CA ALA A 46 11.45 -2.88 -8.39
C ALA A 46 11.95 -2.42 -9.78
N PRO A 47 12.34 -1.14 -9.93
CA PRO A 47 12.97 -0.70 -11.14
C PRO A 47 14.23 -1.55 -11.36
N ILE A 48 14.30 -2.23 -12.49
CA ILE A 48 15.54 -2.81 -13.01
C ILE A 48 16.38 -1.60 -13.41
N GLU A 49 17.47 -1.39 -12.69
CA GLU A 49 18.50 -0.44 -13.09
C GLU A 49 19.06 -0.92 -14.43
N ASN A 50 18.61 -0.31 -15.52
CA ASN A 50 19.25 -0.51 -16.82
C ASN A 50 20.58 0.22 -16.79
N GLU A 51 21.67 -0.49 -17.04
CA GLU A 51 23.02 0.09 -17.19
C GLU A 51 23.10 1.10 -18.37
N ASN A 52 22.12 1.07 -19.29
CA ASN A 52 22.06 1.97 -20.42
C ASN A 52 21.13 3.17 -20.15
N PRO A 53 21.66 4.39 -19.97
CA PRO A 53 20.88 5.59 -19.64
C PRO A 53 19.91 6.04 -20.76
N ARG A 54 20.00 5.46 -21.96
CA ARG A 54 19.10 5.76 -23.09
C ARG A 54 17.85 4.88 -23.12
N VAL A 55 17.80 3.80 -22.33
CA VAL A 55 16.65 2.89 -22.27
C VAL A 55 15.84 3.22 -21.02
N ARG A 56 14.73 3.95 -21.19
CA ARG A 56 13.79 4.20 -20.08
C ARG A 56 13.41 2.86 -19.43
N PRO A 57 13.49 2.72 -18.09
CA PRO A 57 13.09 1.50 -17.40
C PRO A 57 11.66 1.12 -17.81
N ARG A 58 11.49 -0.02 -18.49
CA ARG A 58 10.15 -0.54 -18.81
C ARG A 58 9.61 -1.26 -17.58
N HIS A 59 8.97 -0.52 -16.67
CA HIS A 59 8.19 -1.11 -15.58
C HIS A 59 6.79 -0.55 -15.62
N PHE A 60 5.84 -1.30 -16.20
CA PHE A 60 4.43 -0.91 -16.16
C PHE A 60 3.49 -1.95 -15.57
N ALA A 61 3.93 -3.19 -15.37
CA ALA A 61 3.11 -4.19 -14.69
C ALA A 61 3.61 -4.37 -13.26
N GLY A 62 2.75 -4.15 -12.26
CA GLY A 62 2.98 -4.64 -10.89
C GLY A 62 2.37 -6.03 -10.71
N SER A 63 2.64 -6.68 -9.59
CA SER A 63 1.90 -7.87 -9.17
C SER A 63 0.90 -7.52 -8.09
N PHE A 64 -0.26 -8.18 -8.11
CA PHE A 64 -1.19 -8.07 -6.99
C PHE A 64 -0.69 -8.94 -5.83
N VAL A 65 -0.54 -8.32 -4.67
CA VAL A 65 -0.21 -8.99 -3.42
C VAL A 65 -1.45 -8.99 -2.55
N ASN A 66 -1.85 -10.17 -2.09
CA ASN A 66 -2.91 -10.32 -1.10
C ASN A 66 -2.28 -10.23 0.29
N ASP A 67 -2.53 -9.13 1.00
CA ASP A 67 -2.21 -9.01 2.41
C ASP A 67 -3.06 -10.02 3.19
N ARG A 68 -2.39 -10.79 4.05
CA ARG A 68 -3.01 -11.78 4.93
C ARG A 68 -3.83 -11.10 6.03
N GLU A 69 -4.88 -11.77 6.50
CA GLU A 69 -5.62 -11.28 7.67
C GLU A 69 -4.63 -11.16 8.85
N THR A 70 -4.69 -10.02 9.53
CA THR A 70 -3.73 -9.72 10.61
C THR A 70 -4.49 -9.47 11.91
N PRO A 71 -4.42 -10.39 12.89
CA PRO A 71 -4.89 -10.16 14.25
C PRO A 71 -4.36 -8.85 14.82
N MET A 72 -5.25 -8.04 15.42
CA MET A 72 -4.89 -6.74 15.98
C MET A 72 -5.25 -6.68 17.47
N VAL A 73 -4.45 -5.94 18.23
CA VAL A 73 -4.69 -5.60 19.63
C VAL A 73 -4.30 -4.15 19.86
N ARG A 74 -5.04 -3.42 20.70
CA ARG A 74 -4.69 -2.06 21.09
C ARG A 74 -3.63 -2.14 22.20
N ASP A 75 -2.43 -1.65 21.93
CA ASP A 75 -1.35 -1.58 22.92
C ASP A 75 -1.39 -0.20 23.59
N PRO A 76 -1.72 -0.10 24.90
CA PRO A 76 -1.79 1.17 25.60
C PRO A 76 -0.46 1.93 25.60
N SER A 77 0.68 1.22 25.59
CA SER A 77 2.00 1.84 25.63
C SER A 77 2.36 2.58 24.34
N LEU A 78 1.82 2.12 23.21
CA LEU A 78 2.06 2.71 21.89
C LEU A 78 0.94 3.66 21.45
N GLY A 79 -0.24 3.58 22.06
CA GLY A 79 -1.39 4.45 21.76
C GLY A 79 -2.18 4.07 20.49
N TYR A 80 -1.78 3.00 19.78
CA TYR A 80 -2.44 2.53 18.56
C TYR A 80 -2.57 1.00 18.49
N ALA A 81 -3.31 0.51 17.50
CA ALA A 81 -3.50 -0.91 17.26
C ALA A 81 -2.26 -1.53 16.60
N VAL A 82 -1.73 -2.58 17.21
CA VAL A 82 -0.57 -3.35 16.76
C VAL A 82 -0.97 -4.78 16.43
N ALA A 83 -0.16 -5.47 15.64
CA ALA A 83 -0.40 -6.86 15.30
C ALA A 83 -0.28 -7.74 16.56
N ALA A 84 -1.31 -8.54 16.86
CA ALA A 84 -1.40 -9.29 18.11
C ALA A 84 -0.24 -10.26 18.32
N HIS A 85 0.25 -10.90 17.25
CA HIS A 85 1.42 -11.79 17.33
C HIS A 85 2.67 -11.09 17.86
N ARG A 86 2.86 -9.79 17.59
CA ARG A 86 4.02 -9.04 18.11
C ARG A 86 3.90 -8.85 19.62
N VAL A 87 2.69 -8.52 20.08
CA VAL A 87 2.43 -8.32 21.52
C VAL A 87 2.52 -9.65 22.27
N THR A 88 1.99 -10.74 21.69
CA THR A 88 2.13 -12.08 22.25
C THR A 88 3.58 -12.53 22.30
N TYR A 89 4.35 -12.32 21.23
CA TYR A 89 5.78 -12.64 21.20
C TYR A 89 6.56 -11.82 22.23
N ALA A 90 6.33 -10.50 22.29
CA ALA A 90 6.93 -9.60 23.27
C ALA A 90 6.71 -10.09 24.71
N ALA A 91 5.45 -10.39 25.05
CA ALA A 91 5.08 -10.92 26.36
C ALA A 91 5.70 -12.30 26.64
N ALA A 92 5.81 -13.16 25.63
CA ALA A 92 6.37 -14.51 25.79
C ALA A 92 7.92 -14.53 25.91
N THR A 93 8.59 -13.48 25.43
CA THR A 93 10.06 -13.33 25.47
C THR A 93 10.55 -12.26 26.44
N ASP A 94 9.66 -11.65 27.23
CA ASP A 94 9.98 -10.53 28.14
C ASP A 94 10.66 -9.34 27.44
N ARG A 95 10.21 -9.03 26.23
CA ARG A 95 10.68 -7.89 25.42
C ARG A 95 9.57 -6.86 25.27
N THR A 96 9.93 -5.63 24.91
CA THR A 96 8.95 -4.61 24.53
C THR A 96 8.57 -4.74 23.05
N THR A 97 7.30 -4.48 22.69
CA THR A 97 6.82 -4.52 21.30
C THR A 97 7.68 -3.69 20.34
N ALA A 98 8.24 -2.57 20.84
CA ALA A 98 9.09 -1.65 20.10
C ALA A 98 10.51 -2.19 19.81
N SER A 99 11.04 -3.09 20.66
CA SER A 99 12.39 -3.65 20.50
C SER A 99 12.42 -4.93 19.65
N LEU A 100 11.27 -5.46 19.24
CA LEU A 100 11.20 -6.65 18.42
C LEU A 100 11.58 -6.36 16.96
N PRO A 101 12.38 -7.22 16.31
CA PRO A 101 12.69 -7.09 14.89
C PRO A 101 11.43 -7.34 14.04
N ARG A 102 11.60 -7.41 12.71
CA ARG A 102 10.50 -7.88 11.86
C ARG A 102 10.23 -9.35 12.18
N LEU A 103 8.96 -9.70 12.30
CA LEU A 103 8.53 -11.06 12.60
C LEU A 103 7.80 -11.62 11.39
N SER A 104 8.11 -12.85 11.01
CA SER A 104 7.30 -13.65 10.10
C SER A 104 6.45 -14.64 10.91
N ARG A 105 5.34 -15.10 10.33
CA ARG A 105 4.41 -16.05 10.95
C ARG A 105 4.20 -17.24 10.05
N CYS A 106 3.76 -18.36 10.62
CA CYS A 106 3.27 -19.52 9.87
C CYS A 106 2.11 -19.17 8.91
N SER A 107 1.70 -20.15 8.10
CA SER A 107 0.65 -20.03 7.09
C SER A 107 -0.76 -19.80 7.64
N CYS A 108 -1.00 -19.94 8.95
CA CYS A 108 -2.28 -19.61 9.57
C CYS A 108 -2.38 -18.10 9.85
N ASP A 109 -3.33 -17.41 9.20
CA ASP A 109 -3.50 -15.95 9.28
C ASP A 109 -3.80 -15.46 10.69
N ARG A 110 -4.52 -16.26 11.49
CA ARG A 110 -4.91 -15.91 12.85
C ARG A 110 -3.95 -16.40 13.93
N CYS A 111 -2.89 -17.12 13.55
CA CYS A 111 -1.91 -17.61 14.50
C CYS A 111 -1.12 -16.44 15.12
N VAL A 112 -1.01 -16.47 16.44
CA VAL A 112 -0.19 -15.57 17.27
C VAL A 112 0.79 -16.36 18.16
N SER A 113 0.99 -17.65 17.88
CA SER A 113 1.89 -18.50 18.67
C SER A 113 3.32 -17.98 18.55
N PRO A 114 4.00 -17.73 19.67
CA PRO A 114 5.37 -17.24 19.63
C PRO A 114 6.33 -18.33 19.11
N HIS A 115 5.95 -19.61 19.18
CA HIS A 115 6.69 -20.74 18.60
C HIS A 115 6.59 -20.83 17.07
N HIS A 116 5.56 -20.23 16.48
CA HIS A 116 5.33 -20.22 15.03
C HIS A 116 5.71 -18.88 14.39
N VAL A 117 6.57 -18.13 15.08
CA VAL A 117 7.09 -16.83 14.66
C VAL A 117 8.59 -16.96 14.48
N HIS A 118 9.11 -16.45 13.35
CA HIS A 118 10.54 -16.35 13.13
C HIS A 118 10.96 -14.88 13.10
N GLU A 119 11.98 -14.54 13.90
CA GLU A 119 12.66 -13.26 13.80
C GLU A 119 13.34 -13.19 12.42
N LEU A 120 12.99 -12.16 11.66
CA LEU A 120 13.67 -11.82 10.42
C LEU A 120 14.75 -10.79 10.78
N ASP A 121 15.94 -10.97 10.23
CA ASP A 121 17.04 -10.02 10.38
C ASP A 121 16.58 -8.60 10.04
N GLU A 122 17.27 -7.61 10.61
CA GLU A 122 17.08 -6.22 10.20
C GLU A 122 17.33 -6.10 8.69
N VAL A 123 16.25 -6.10 7.91
CA VAL A 123 16.28 -5.62 6.54
C VAL A 123 16.88 -4.22 6.62
N SER A 124 18.02 -4.03 5.95
CA SER A 124 18.79 -2.78 5.87
C SER A 124 17.89 -1.54 6.01
N PRO A 125 18.30 -0.52 6.81
CA PRO A 125 17.48 0.62 7.22
C PRO A 125 16.85 1.44 6.08
N ARG A 126 17.15 1.15 4.81
CA ARG A 126 16.48 1.71 3.62
C ARG A 126 14.97 1.48 3.56
N SER A 127 14.37 0.68 4.44
CA SER A 127 12.90 0.47 4.48
C SER A 127 12.17 1.11 5.68
N ARG A 128 12.86 1.85 6.56
CA ARG A 128 12.23 2.61 7.67
C ARG A 128 11.53 3.90 7.23
N GLY A 129 11.44 4.18 5.92
CA GLY A 129 10.52 5.17 5.36
C GLY A 129 9.14 4.58 5.10
N ARG A 130 8.40 4.20 6.16
CA ARG A 130 6.97 3.88 6.00
C ARG A 130 6.18 5.18 6.08
N THR A 131 6.24 5.96 5.01
CA THR A 131 5.27 7.02 4.74
C THR A 131 3.88 6.40 4.87
N ARG A 132 3.03 7.00 5.71
CA ARG A 132 1.58 6.95 5.53
C ARG A 132 1.28 7.66 4.21
N GLY A 133 1.61 7.00 3.11
CA GLY A 133 1.19 7.37 1.77
C GLY A 133 0.32 6.23 1.29
N GLY A 134 -1.00 6.43 1.26
CA GLY A 134 -1.63 6.10 -0.01
C GLY A 134 -0.82 6.84 -1.06
N ILE A 135 -0.52 6.19 -2.19
CA ILE A 135 0.05 6.91 -3.31
C ILE A 135 -1.04 7.90 -3.75
N VAL A 136 -1.06 9.09 -3.16
CA VAL A 136 -1.22 10.29 -3.94
C VAL A 136 -0.03 10.21 -4.86
N ALA A 137 -0.28 9.98 -6.15
CA ALA A 137 0.77 10.09 -7.14
C ALA A 137 1.52 11.38 -6.83
N PRO A 138 2.87 11.41 -6.78
CA PRO A 138 3.55 12.68 -6.73
C PRO A 138 2.96 13.51 -7.87
N GLU A 139 2.23 14.58 -7.55
CA GLU A 139 1.81 15.53 -8.56
C GLU A 139 3.09 15.87 -9.30
N PRO A 140 3.13 15.64 -10.62
CA PRO A 140 4.32 16.00 -11.36
C PRO A 140 4.53 17.49 -11.07
N GLU A 141 5.69 17.85 -10.51
CA GLU A 141 6.14 19.24 -10.53
C GLU A 141 6.30 19.60 -12.01
N VAL A 142 5.20 20.03 -12.64
CA VAL A 142 5.26 20.58 -13.98
C VAL A 142 5.65 22.03 -13.83
N ASN A 143 6.89 22.25 -13.38
CA ASN A 143 7.61 23.52 -13.54
C ASN A 143 8.03 23.67 -15.01
N GLY A 144 7.08 23.53 -15.92
CA GLY A 144 7.24 23.77 -17.34
C GLY A 144 6.57 25.07 -17.71
N ALA A 145 7.25 25.93 -18.46
CA ALA A 145 6.61 27.08 -19.09
C ALA A 145 5.41 26.61 -19.94
N PRO A 146 4.31 27.40 -20.03
CA PRO A 146 3.14 27.04 -20.83
C PRO A 146 3.54 26.62 -22.24
N VAL A 147 2.99 25.49 -22.69
CA VAL A 147 3.23 24.98 -24.04
C VAL A 147 2.55 25.89 -25.08
N PRO A 148 3.17 26.16 -26.24
CA PRO A 148 2.54 26.99 -27.27
C PRO A 148 1.18 26.44 -27.72
N SER A 149 0.21 27.35 -27.93
CA SER A 149 -1.20 27.02 -28.16
C SER A 149 -1.48 26.02 -29.28
N ALA A 150 -0.65 25.99 -30.34
CA ALA A 150 -0.78 25.05 -31.44
C ALA A 150 -0.54 23.60 -30.99
N LYS A 151 0.56 23.37 -30.24
CA LYS A 151 0.91 22.04 -29.73
C LYS A 151 -0.07 21.56 -28.65
N THR A 152 -0.61 22.48 -27.86
CA THR A 152 -1.69 22.19 -26.91
C THR A 152 -2.94 21.68 -27.63
N TRP A 153 -3.33 22.31 -28.75
CA TRP A 153 -4.51 21.92 -29.52
C TRP A 153 -4.36 20.55 -30.18
N ASP A 154 -3.17 20.25 -30.71
CA ASP A 154 -2.87 18.93 -31.29
C ASP A 154 -3.01 17.81 -30.26
N LEU A 155 -2.59 18.05 -29.02
CA LEU A 155 -2.72 17.09 -27.92
C LEU A 155 -4.17 16.93 -27.45
N LEU A 156 -4.95 18.01 -27.42
CA LEU A 156 -6.37 17.96 -27.07
C LEU A 156 -7.19 17.16 -28.09
N THR A 157 -6.88 17.32 -29.38
CA THR A 157 -7.67 16.72 -30.47
C THR A 157 -7.16 15.36 -30.95
N ALA A 158 -6.17 14.79 -30.26
CA ALA A 158 -5.67 13.45 -30.52
C ALA A 158 -6.76 12.37 -30.35
N GLU A 159 -6.52 11.17 -30.88
CA GLU A 159 -7.44 10.03 -30.76
C GLU A 159 -7.75 9.71 -29.29
N ASP A 160 -6.72 9.78 -28.43
CA ASP A 160 -6.79 9.63 -26.97
C ASP A 160 -6.84 10.99 -26.23
N GLY A 161 -7.61 11.95 -26.74
CA GLY A 161 -7.82 13.25 -26.09
C GLY A 161 -8.47 13.15 -24.69
N PRO A 162 -8.41 14.22 -23.87
CA PRO A 162 -8.87 14.18 -22.48
C PRO A 162 -10.40 14.14 -22.38
N MET A 163 -10.92 13.62 -21.27
CA MET A 163 -12.36 13.56 -21.03
C MET A 163 -12.94 14.95 -20.72
N ILE A 164 -14.11 15.28 -21.27
CA ILE A 164 -14.75 16.60 -21.05
C ILE A 164 -15.13 16.81 -19.57
N GLU A 165 -15.46 15.73 -18.86
CA GLU A 165 -16.01 15.76 -17.49
C GLU A 165 -14.96 16.10 -16.41
N VAL A 166 -13.67 15.99 -16.73
CA VAL A 166 -12.60 16.12 -15.71
C VAL A 166 -12.18 17.57 -15.45
N GLY A 167 -12.58 18.52 -16.31
CA GLY A 167 -12.24 19.94 -16.18
C GLY A 167 -10.80 20.28 -16.60
N VAL A 168 -10.48 21.58 -16.67
CA VAL A 168 -9.25 22.11 -17.31
C VAL A 168 -7.96 21.59 -16.68
N ASP A 169 -7.88 21.58 -15.35
CA ASP A 169 -6.65 21.20 -14.63
C ASP A 169 -6.39 19.70 -14.74
N ALA A 170 -7.44 18.88 -14.64
CA ALA A 170 -7.32 17.43 -14.83
C ALA A 170 -7.03 17.09 -16.30
N ALA A 171 -7.61 17.81 -17.26
CA ALA A 171 -7.31 17.65 -18.67
C ALA A 171 -5.83 17.97 -18.97
N CYS A 172 -5.24 19.00 -18.35
CA CYS A 172 -3.80 19.26 -18.45
C CYS A 172 -3.00 18.03 -17.99
N ALA A 173 -3.38 17.42 -16.87
CA ALA A 173 -2.70 16.24 -16.34
C ALA A 173 -2.87 15.00 -17.25
N GLU A 174 -4.05 14.76 -17.80
CA GLU A 174 -4.35 13.63 -18.69
C GLU A 174 -3.48 13.64 -19.94
N VAL A 175 -3.32 14.80 -20.58
CA VAL A 175 -2.48 14.93 -21.79
C VAL A 175 -1.02 15.31 -21.50
N GLY A 176 -0.61 15.29 -20.23
CA GLY A 176 0.78 15.56 -19.82
C GLY A 176 1.24 17.00 -20.06
N LEU A 177 0.31 17.96 -20.01
CA LEU A 177 0.59 19.38 -20.13
C LEU A 177 0.83 20.05 -18.77
N PRO A 178 1.67 21.10 -18.71
CA PRO A 178 1.78 21.97 -17.54
C PRO A 178 0.45 22.62 -17.16
N PRO A 179 0.15 22.80 -15.86
CA PRO A 179 -0.95 23.64 -15.40
C PRO A 179 -0.93 25.01 -16.08
N GLY A 180 -2.10 25.49 -16.52
CA GLY A 180 -2.24 26.74 -17.25
C GLY A 180 -1.89 26.68 -18.74
N SER A 181 -1.50 25.53 -19.28
CA SER A 181 -1.30 25.37 -20.74
C SER A 181 -2.61 25.36 -21.51
N ILE A 182 -3.70 24.86 -20.90
CA ILE A 182 -5.05 24.95 -21.46
C ILE A 182 -5.72 26.19 -20.87
N THR A 183 -6.08 27.14 -21.72
CA THR A 183 -6.86 28.32 -21.30
C THR A 183 -8.36 28.00 -21.32
N PRO A 184 -9.20 28.69 -20.52
CA PRO A 184 -10.65 28.48 -20.54
C PRO A 184 -11.27 28.60 -21.95
N ALA A 185 -10.84 29.58 -22.74
CA ALA A 185 -11.31 29.75 -24.12
C ALA A 185 -10.93 28.58 -25.05
N MET A 186 -9.75 27.97 -24.83
CA MET A 186 -9.32 26.79 -25.56
C MET A 186 -10.11 25.56 -25.14
N TRP A 187 -10.39 25.42 -23.84
CA TRP A 187 -11.23 24.35 -23.31
C TRP A 187 -12.65 24.41 -23.86
N ASP A 188 -13.29 25.58 -23.86
CA ASP A 188 -14.63 25.76 -24.44
C ASP A 188 -14.67 25.38 -25.92
N ARG A 189 -13.59 25.68 -26.66
CA ARG A 189 -13.45 25.29 -28.07
C ARG A 189 -13.31 23.78 -28.22
N PHE A 190 -12.52 23.13 -27.35
CA PHE A 190 -12.34 21.68 -27.33
C PHE A 190 -13.64 20.93 -26.99
N VAL A 191 -14.37 21.38 -25.97
CA VAL A 191 -15.67 20.77 -25.57
C VAL A 191 -16.65 20.79 -26.75
N LYS A 192 -16.77 21.93 -27.45
CA LYS A 192 -17.63 22.03 -28.64
C LYS A 192 -17.19 21.09 -29.77
N TRP A 193 -15.88 20.97 -29.99
CA TRP A 193 -15.33 20.05 -31.00
C TRP A 193 -15.62 18.58 -30.65
N SER A 194 -15.39 18.19 -29.40
CA SER A 194 -15.57 16.81 -28.93
C SER A 194 -17.04 16.39 -28.97
N LEU A 195 -17.96 17.24 -28.50
CA LEU A 195 -19.41 16.99 -28.60
C LEU A 195 -19.89 16.89 -30.06
N ALA A 196 -19.33 17.69 -30.97
CA ALA A 196 -19.67 17.61 -32.39
C ALA A 196 -19.13 16.33 -33.05
N ARG A 197 -17.98 15.83 -32.61
CA ARG A 197 -17.39 14.56 -33.07
C ARG A 197 -18.24 13.38 -32.64
N ASP A 198 -18.63 13.34 -31.37
CA ASP A 198 -19.40 12.22 -30.79
C ASP A 198 -20.87 12.23 -31.25
N GLY A 199 -21.41 13.40 -31.59
CA GLY A 199 -22.75 13.54 -32.17
C GLY A 199 -22.83 13.28 -33.69
N ALA A 200 -21.70 13.04 -34.36
CA ALA A 200 -21.63 12.74 -35.80
C ALA A 200 -21.50 11.23 -36.11
N GLY A 201 -21.54 10.38 -35.08
CA GLY A 201 -21.46 8.92 -35.17
C GLY A 201 -22.81 8.22 -35.04
#